data_AF-A0A7X6WS80-F1
#
_entry.id   AF-A0A7X6WS80-F1
#
_cell.length_a   1.000
_cell.length_b   1.000
_cell.length_c   1.000
_cell.angle_alpha   90.00
_cell.angle_beta   90.00
_cell.angle_gamma   90.00
#
_symmetry.space_group_name_H-M   'P 1'
#
loop_
_entity.id
_entity.type
_entity.pdbx_description
1 polymer ?
#
loop_
_entity_poly.entity_id
_entity_poly.type
_entity_poly.pdbx_seq_one_letter_code
_entity_poly.pdbx_strand_id
1 'polypeptide(L)'
;MEKNKIRKGAILAYTLIVISVVSIFLTASMRVVVSNINFGINRESKEQSLQIAEAGIYYYRWYLAHKVAGLTKKQIRQFWESGTAYGVNDAYEDDYEGIGKYSIKVEKPDSNSTIVVVESTGYTYKFPNLKRTVRVRFRQEAWSEYVVLCDSDIRFGEGTDVNGKIHANQGIRFDGLARNVVSSSVLTYDDPDHGGSKEYGVHTHKDTIDPLPPNAIPDRNDVFMAGRTFPTPTRDFDSILEDIADMKSEAGCNNVGSYCSGNADGAIISGNGIYFNNANHGRHIILQADGTMLVSRVTNMSDNEFKNQTAFV
;
A
#
# COMPACT_ATOMS: atom_id res chain seq x y z
N MET A 1 21.68 -1.97 -97.92
CA MET A 1 21.07 -1.28 -96.76
C MET A 1 20.30 -2.33 -95.96
N GLU A 2 20.75 -2.59 -94.74
CA GLU A 2 20.29 -3.69 -93.88
C GLU A 2 18.78 -3.66 -93.59
N LYS A 3 18.13 -4.82 -93.74
CA LYS A 3 16.77 -5.03 -93.24
C LYS A 3 16.82 -5.16 -91.72
N ASN A 4 16.39 -4.11 -91.01
CA ASN A 4 16.13 -4.14 -89.57
C ASN A 4 15.06 -5.21 -89.26
N LYS A 5 15.49 -6.37 -88.72
CA LYS A 5 14.58 -7.38 -88.16
C LYS A 5 14.02 -6.86 -86.84
N ILE A 6 12.78 -6.36 -86.87
CA ILE A 6 12.05 -5.96 -85.65
C ILE A 6 11.84 -7.22 -84.79
N ARG A 7 12.57 -7.31 -83.67
CA ARG A 7 12.49 -8.39 -82.68
C ARG A 7 11.21 -8.28 -81.84
N LYS A 8 10.04 -8.62 -82.41
CA LYS A 8 8.73 -8.54 -81.74
C LYS A 8 8.57 -9.49 -80.52
N GLY A 9 9.39 -10.53 -80.39
CA GLY A 9 9.36 -11.46 -79.25
C GLY A 9 10.12 -11.00 -77.99
N ALA A 10 11.12 -10.11 -78.14
CA ALA A 10 11.94 -9.65 -77.01
C ALA A 10 11.20 -8.65 -76.12
N ILE A 11 10.30 -7.85 -76.70
CA ILE A 11 9.47 -6.89 -75.97
C ILE A 11 8.50 -7.63 -75.02
N LEU A 12 7.84 -8.69 -75.50
CA LEU A 12 6.94 -9.51 -74.68
C LEU A 12 7.63 -10.11 -73.45
N ALA A 13 8.84 -10.65 -73.62
CA ALA A 13 9.62 -11.20 -72.50
C ALA A 13 10.00 -10.12 -71.47
N TYR A 14 10.38 -8.93 -71.94
CA TYR A 14 10.73 -7.81 -71.08
C TYR A 14 9.52 -7.28 -70.30
N THR A 15 8.38 -7.13 -70.97
CA THR A 15 7.12 -6.70 -70.32
C THR A 15 6.68 -7.72 -69.26
N LEU A 16 6.85 -9.01 -69.52
CA LEU A 16 6.47 -10.06 -68.59
C LEU A 16 7.33 -10.03 -67.32
N ILE A 17 8.65 -9.84 -67.46
CA ILE A 17 9.57 -9.66 -66.33
C ILE A 17 9.19 -8.43 -65.51
N VAL A 18 8.92 -7.29 -66.16
CA VAL A 18 8.52 -6.05 -65.48
C VAL A 18 7.22 -6.24 -64.72
N ILE A 19 6.19 -6.86 -65.32
CA ILE A 19 4.92 -7.17 -64.63
C ILE A 19 5.15 -8.09 -63.44
N SER A 20 5.98 -9.13 -63.57
CA SER A 20 6.31 -10.03 -62.46
C SER A 20 6.99 -9.30 -61.30
N VAL A 21 7.99 -8.46 -61.61
CA VAL A 21 8.70 -7.66 -60.59
C VAL A 21 7.75 -6.69 -59.89
N VAL A 22 6.93 -5.95 -60.65
CA VAL A 22 5.92 -5.04 -60.10
C VAL A 22 4.90 -5.79 -59.22
N SER A 23 4.48 -7.00 -59.63
CA SER A 23 3.56 -7.82 -58.85
C SER A 23 4.17 -8.30 -57.52
N ILE A 24 5.46 -8.66 -57.52
CA ILE A 24 6.19 -9.03 -56.30
C ILE A 24 6.29 -7.80 -55.36
N PHE A 25 6.63 -6.63 -55.89
CA PHE A 25 6.67 -5.40 -55.10
C PHE A 25 5.30 -5.05 -54.51
N LEU A 26 4.22 -5.14 -55.30
CA LEU A 26 2.86 -4.84 -54.85
C LEU A 26 2.40 -5.77 -53.72
N THR A 27 2.68 -7.07 -53.86
CA THR A 27 2.34 -8.07 -52.83
C THR A 27 3.18 -7.89 -51.57
N ALA A 28 4.47 -7.55 -51.71
CA ALA A 28 5.34 -7.23 -50.58
C ALA A 28 4.87 -5.98 -49.82
N SER A 29 4.50 -4.90 -50.53
CA SER A 29 4.00 -3.69 -49.89
C SER A 29 2.67 -3.91 -49.18
N MET A 30 1.74 -4.67 -49.78
CA MET A 30 0.48 -5.02 -49.12
C MET A 30 0.70 -5.81 -47.82
N ARG A 31 1.65 -6.76 -47.82
CA ARG A 31 1.99 -7.52 -46.61
C ARG A 31 2.51 -6.63 -45.49
N VAL A 32 3.36 -5.65 -45.81
CA VAL A 32 3.87 -4.69 -44.82
C VAL A 32 2.75 -3.83 -44.25
N VAL A 33 1.83 -3.33 -45.09
CA VAL A 33 0.68 -2.54 -44.64
C VAL A 33 -0.22 -3.34 -43.69
N VAL A 34 -0.61 -4.56 -44.08
CA VAL A 34 -1.42 -5.44 -43.22
C VAL A 34 -0.70 -5.77 -41.91
N SER A 35 0.61 -6.03 -41.96
CA SER A 35 1.40 -6.28 -40.76
C SER A 35 1.42 -5.07 -39.82
N ASN A 36 1.53 -3.85 -40.36
CA ASN A 36 1.51 -2.62 -39.56
C ASN A 36 0.16 -2.38 -38.90
N ILE A 37 -0.95 -2.66 -39.62
CA ILE A 37 -2.31 -2.57 -39.07
C ILE A 37 -2.49 -3.58 -37.93
N ASN A 38 -2.14 -4.84 -38.16
CA ASN A 38 -2.24 -5.89 -37.13
C ASN A 38 -1.37 -5.58 -35.91
N PHE A 39 -0.18 -5.00 -36.13
CA PHE A 39 0.68 -4.53 -35.05
C PHE A 39 0.01 -3.40 -34.24
N GLY A 40 -0.61 -2.43 -34.91
CA GLY A 40 -1.37 -1.36 -34.28
C GLY A 40 -2.53 -1.86 -33.42
N ILE A 41 -3.37 -2.74 -33.98
CA ILE A 41 -4.51 -3.34 -33.26
C ILE A 41 -4.05 -4.15 -32.05
N ASN A 42 -2.97 -4.93 -32.20
CA ASN A 42 -2.39 -5.70 -31.09
C ASN A 42 -1.82 -4.77 -30.01
N ARG A 43 -1.20 -3.64 -30.39
CA ARG A 43 -0.67 -2.65 -29.45
C ARG A 43 -1.80 -1.99 -28.67
N GLU A 44 -2.84 -1.52 -29.36
CA GLU A 44 -4.03 -0.94 -28.74
C GLU A 44 -4.69 -1.92 -27.78
N SER A 45 -4.95 -3.14 -28.23
CA SER A 45 -5.60 -4.19 -27.42
C SER A 45 -4.77 -4.53 -26.17
N LYS A 46 -3.44 -4.50 -26.27
CA LYS A 46 -2.54 -4.70 -25.13
C LYS A 46 -2.65 -3.60 -24.08
N GLU A 47 -2.80 -2.35 -24.49
CA GLU A 47 -3.00 -1.22 -23.57
C GLU A 47 -4.40 -1.27 -22.94
N GLN A 48 -5.44 -1.59 -23.73
CA GLN A 48 -6.80 -1.79 -23.20
C GLN A 48 -6.85 -2.92 -22.17
N SER A 49 -6.24 -4.09 -22.46
CA SER A 49 -6.15 -5.18 -21.49
C SER A 49 -5.39 -4.78 -20.22
N LEU A 50 -4.38 -3.90 -20.32
CA LEU A 50 -3.66 -3.37 -19.16
C LEU A 50 -4.55 -2.44 -18.32
N GLN A 51 -5.26 -1.51 -18.96
CA GLN A 51 -6.20 -0.60 -18.27
C GLN A 51 -7.31 -1.37 -17.55
N ILE A 52 -7.85 -2.43 -18.18
CA ILE A 52 -8.84 -3.33 -17.55
C ILE A 52 -8.23 -4.03 -16.33
N ALA A 53 -6.99 -4.50 -16.43
CA ALA A 53 -6.29 -5.11 -15.30
C ALA A 53 -6.10 -4.11 -14.14
N GLU A 54 -5.70 -2.88 -14.44
CA GLU A 54 -5.58 -1.78 -13.47
C GLU A 54 -6.91 -1.45 -12.81
N ALA A 55 -8.01 -1.41 -13.57
CA ALA A 55 -9.35 -1.21 -13.03
C ALA A 55 -9.72 -2.27 -11.98
N GLY A 56 -9.39 -3.54 -12.23
CA GLY A 56 -9.57 -4.60 -11.22
C GLY A 56 -8.74 -4.39 -9.95
N ILE A 57 -7.51 -3.87 -10.06
CA ILE A 57 -6.70 -3.49 -8.89
C ILE A 57 -7.34 -2.32 -8.11
N TYR A 58 -7.84 -1.30 -8.80
CA TYR A 58 -8.52 -0.17 -8.15
C TYR A 58 -9.82 -0.61 -7.46
N TYR A 59 -10.59 -1.48 -8.09
CA TYR A 59 -11.76 -2.12 -7.48
C TYR A 59 -11.36 -2.87 -6.21
N TYR A 60 -10.31 -3.70 -6.26
CA TYR A 60 -9.89 -4.47 -5.09
C TYR A 60 -9.37 -3.58 -3.96
N ARG A 61 -8.67 -2.48 -4.28
CA ARG A 61 -8.26 -1.47 -3.31
C ARG A 61 -9.46 -0.86 -2.60
N TRP A 62 -10.50 -0.48 -3.35
CA TRP A 62 -11.76 0.02 -2.80
C TRP A 62 -12.44 -1.04 -1.92
N TYR A 63 -12.53 -2.28 -2.39
CA TYR A 63 -13.11 -3.40 -1.67
C TYR A 63 -12.43 -3.62 -0.32
N LEU A 64 -11.10 -3.72 -0.31
CA LEU A 64 -10.33 -3.86 0.94
C LEU A 64 -10.59 -2.70 1.88
N ALA A 65 -10.51 -1.46 1.38
CA ALA A 65 -10.73 -0.27 2.21
C ALA A 65 -12.12 -0.29 2.88
N HIS A 66 -13.17 -0.78 2.22
CA HIS A 66 -14.52 -0.84 2.79
C HIS A 66 -14.75 -2.06 3.68
N LYS A 67 -14.13 -3.21 3.37
CA LYS A 67 -14.32 -4.43 4.16
C LYS A 67 -13.52 -4.45 5.45
N VAL A 68 -12.35 -3.81 5.47
CA VAL A 68 -11.47 -3.79 6.65
C VAL A 68 -11.56 -2.48 7.45
N ALA A 69 -12.29 -1.48 6.94
CA ALA A 69 -12.48 -0.23 7.68
C ALA A 69 -13.17 -0.47 9.02
N GLY A 70 -12.58 0.09 10.08
CA GLY A 70 -13.11 0.00 11.45
C GLY A 70 -13.06 -1.40 12.06
N LEU A 71 -12.39 -2.37 11.43
CA LEU A 71 -12.21 -3.70 12.00
C LEU A 71 -10.94 -3.77 12.85
N THR A 72 -11.02 -4.48 13.97
CA THR A 72 -9.84 -4.81 14.80
C THR A 72 -8.91 -5.78 14.08
N LYS A 73 -7.65 -5.91 14.53
CA LYS A 73 -6.70 -6.87 13.92
C LYS A 73 -7.20 -8.30 13.95
N LYS A 74 -7.89 -8.69 15.02
CA LYS A 74 -8.52 -10.01 15.16
C LYS A 74 -9.65 -10.20 14.15
N GLN A 75 -10.52 -9.21 13.98
CA GLN A 75 -11.60 -9.28 12.99
C GLN A 75 -11.05 -9.33 11.56
N ILE A 76 -9.97 -8.61 11.26
CA ILE A 76 -9.29 -8.68 9.96
C ILE A 76 -8.72 -10.09 9.73
N ARG A 77 -8.10 -10.71 10.74
CA ARG A 77 -7.63 -12.11 10.63
C ARG A 77 -8.79 -13.06 10.34
N GLN A 78 -9.89 -12.93 11.07
CA GLN A 78 -11.10 -13.72 10.85
C GLN A 78 -11.71 -13.50 9.46
N PHE A 79 -11.67 -12.28 8.91
CA PHE A 79 -12.11 -12.00 7.55
C PHE A 79 -11.34 -12.85 6.53
N TRP A 80 -10.00 -12.92 6.65
CA TRP A 80 -9.18 -13.75 5.77
C TRP A 80 -9.37 -15.25 5.97
N GLU A 81 -9.65 -15.67 7.21
CA GLU A 81 -9.89 -17.08 7.55
C GLU A 81 -11.30 -17.57 7.19
N SER A 82 -12.28 -16.66 7.08
CA SER A 82 -13.68 -17.00 6.77
C SER A 82 -13.87 -17.64 5.39
N GLY A 83 -12.90 -17.46 4.48
CA GLY A 83 -13.01 -17.91 3.09
C GLY A 83 -13.98 -17.11 2.22
N THR A 84 -14.54 -16.01 2.75
CA THR A 84 -15.49 -15.14 2.01
C THR A 84 -14.83 -14.03 1.21
N ALA A 85 -13.52 -13.82 1.39
CA ALA A 85 -12.75 -12.79 0.69
C ALA A 85 -12.65 -13.10 -0.81
N TYR A 86 -12.98 -12.12 -1.65
CA TYR A 86 -12.91 -12.26 -3.10
C TYR A 86 -11.48 -12.51 -3.58
N GLY A 87 -11.32 -13.43 -4.54
CA GLY A 87 -10.05 -13.74 -5.18
C GLY A 87 -9.14 -14.71 -4.41
N VAL A 88 -9.48 -15.12 -3.18
CA VAL A 88 -8.60 -15.96 -2.34
C VAL A 88 -8.73 -17.45 -2.67
N ASN A 89 -9.94 -18.00 -2.63
CA ASN A 89 -10.20 -19.41 -2.92
C ASN A 89 -10.39 -19.63 -4.43
N ASP A 90 -11.25 -18.80 -5.02
CA ASP A 90 -11.55 -18.79 -6.45
C ASP A 90 -11.26 -17.40 -7.01
N ALA A 91 -10.87 -17.36 -8.29
CA ALA A 91 -10.67 -16.09 -8.99
C ALA A 91 -12.00 -15.33 -9.06
N TYR A 92 -11.97 -14.05 -8.69
CA TYR A 92 -13.13 -13.18 -8.81
C TYR A 92 -13.10 -12.50 -10.18
N GLU A 93 -14.15 -12.68 -10.97
CA GLU A 93 -14.26 -12.05 -12.29
C GLU A 93 -15.40 -11.05 -12.33
N ASP A 94 -15.17 -9.92 -12.99
CA ASP A 94 -16.22 -8.94 -13.25
C ASP A 94 -16.00 -8.24 -14.60
N ASP A 95 -17.07 -7.64 -15.11
CA ASP A 95 -17.11 -6.92 -16.36
C ASP A 95 -16.55 -5.50 -16.21
N TYR A 96 -15.84 -5.03 -17.24
CA TYR A 96 -15.39 -3.66 -17.36
C TYR A 96 -16.12 -2.98 -18.52
N GLU A 97 -17.21 -2.28 -18.20
CA GLU A 97 -17.99 -1.40 -19.09
C GLU A 97 -18.41 -2.07 -20.43
N GLY A 98 -18.58 -3.39 -20.46
CA GLY A 98 -18.89 -4.16 -21.66
C GLY A 98 -17.74 -4.24 -22.67
N ILE A 99 -16.54 -3.78 -22.33
CA ILE A 99 -15.35 -3.77 -23.18
C ILE A 99 -14.53 -5.05 -22.99
N GLY A 100 -14.49 -5.56 -21.76
CA GLY A 100 -13.75 -6.76 -21.39
C GLY A 100 -14.02 -7.18 -19.96
N LYS A 101 -13.16 -8.06 -19.44
CA LYS A 101 -13.25 -8.56 -18.07
C LYS A 101 -11.90 -8.51 -17.38
N TYR A 102 -11.93 -8.36 -16.06
CA TYR A 102 -10.78 -8.60 -15.20
C TYR A 102 -11.04 -9.82 -14.33
N SER A 103 -9.95 -10.53 -13.99
CA SER A 103 -9.95 -11.72 -13.14
C SER A 103 -8.93 -11.51 -12.03
N ILE A 104 -9.40 -11.47 -10.79
CA ILE A 104 -8.62 -11.14 -9.60
C ILE A 104 -8.29 -12.42 -8.83
N LYS A 105 -7.01 -12.59 -8.55
CA LYS A 105 -6.46 -13.61 -7.67
C LYS A 105 -5.69 -12.96 -6.53
N VAL A 106 -5.87 -13.45 -5.32
CA VAL A 106 -5.38 -12.82 -4.09
C VAL A 106 -4.63 -13.85 -3.27
N GLU A 107 -3.40 -13.51 -2.91
CA GLU A 107 -2.63 -14.22 -1.90
C GLU A 107 -2.94 -13.55 -0.55
N LYS A 108 -3.63 -14.30 0.31
CA LYS A 108 -3.97 -13.86 1.68
C LYS A 108 -2.68 -13.58 2.48
N PRO A 109 -2.73 -12.71 3.49
CA PRO A 109 -1.56 -12.41 4.30
C PRO A 109 -1.11 -13.63 5.12
N ASP A 110 0.20 -13.72 5.37
CA ASP A 110 0.75 -14.65 6.36
C ASP A 110 0.22 -14.33 7.76
N SER A 111 0.23 -15.30 8.68
CA SER A 111 -0.30 -15.14 10.05
C SER A 111 0.28 -13.95 10.83
N ASN A 112 1.52 -13.58 10.51
CA ASN A 112 2.27 -12.48 11.16
C ASN A 112 2.46 -11.26 10.25
N SER A 113 1.71 -11.18 9.14
CA SER A 113 1.82 -10.10 8.16
C SER A 113 0.46 -9.45 7.91
N THR A 114 0.48 -8.19 7.49
CA THR A 114 -0.72 -7.49 6.97
C THR A 114 -0.65 -7.28 5.46
N ILE A 115 0.36 -7.87 4.82
CA ILE A 115 0.65 -7.70 3.41
C ILE A 115 -0.23 -8.64 2.59
N VAL A 116 -0.98 -8.07 1.67
CA VAL A 116 -1.84 -8.80 0.72
C VAL A 116 -1.28 -8.59 -0.67
N VAL A 117 -1.12 -9.68 -1.45
CA VAL A 117 -0.71 -9.59 -2.85
C VAL A 117 -1.91 -9.87 -3.73
N VAL A 118 -2.19 -8.94 -4.64
CA VAL A 118 -3.35 -8.99 -5.53
C VAL A 118 -2.86 -8.98 -6.96
N GLU A 119 -3.29 -9.97 -7.72
CA GLU A 119 -3.06 -10.08 -9.14
C GLU A 119 -4.38 -9.87 -9.87
N SER A 120 -4.44 -8.88 -10.76
CA SER A 120 -5.57 -8.67 -11.65
C SER A 120 -5.14 -8.96 -13.08
N THR A 121 -5.83 -9.88 -13.76
CA THR A 121 -5.61 -10.21 -15.16
C THR A 121 -6.76 -9.67 -16.01
N GLY A 122 -6.47 -8.70 -16.88
CA GLY A 122 -7.44 -8.06 -17.77
C GLY A 122 -7.33 -8.55 -19.22
N TYR A 123 -8.47 -8.62 -19.90
CA TYR A 123 -8.57 -8.89 -21.34
C TYR A 123 -9.84 -8.27 -21.94
N THR A 124 -9.81 -7.96 -23.23
CA THR A 124 -10.99 -7.46 -23.97
C THR A 124 -11.80 -8.60 -24.56
N TYR A 125 -13.10 -8.39 -24.78
CA TYR A 125 -13.96 -9.39 -25.46
C TYR A 125 -13.54 -9.64 -26.91
N LYS A 126 -13.00 -8.62 -27.57
CA LYS A 126 -12.51 -8.72 -28.96
C LYS A 126 -11.26 -9.61 -29.07
N PHE A 127 -10.40 -9.58 -28.05
CA PHE A 127 -9.13 -10.32 -28.05
C PHE A 127 -8.89 -11.03 -26.71
N PRO A 128 -9.64 -12.10 -26.39
CA PRO A 128 -9.57 -12.77 -25.09
C PRO A 128 -8.22 -13.47 -24.82
N ASN A 129 -7.44 -13.75 -25.87
CA ASN A 129 -6.12 -14.35 -25.78
C ASN A 129 -5.02 -13.32 -25.45
N LEU A 130 -5.28 -12.02 -25.61
CA LEU A 130 -4.33 -10.94 -25.30
C LEU A 130 -4.54 -10.44 -23.87
N LYS A 131 -4.00 -11.20 -22.91
CA LYS A 131 -4.12 -10.92 -21.48
C LYS A 131 -2.98 -10.05 -20.97
N ARG A 132 -3.28 -9.20 -19.98
CA ARG A 132 -2.28 -8.46 -19.19
C ARG A 132 -2.56 -8.66 -17.72
N THR A 133 -1.50 -8.81 -16.93
CA THR A 133 -1.61 -9.03 -15.50
C THR A 133 -0.84 -7.94 -14.77
N VAL A 134 -1.50 -7.32 -13.79
CA VAL A 134 -0.92 -6.35 -12.86
C VAL A 134 -0.90 -7.00 -11.48
N ARG A 135 0.27 -6.98 -10.83
CA ARG A 135 0.45 -7.49 -9.47
C ARG A 135 0.76 -6.32 -8.55
N VAL A 136 -0.04 -6.14 -7.50
CA VAL A 136 0.12 -5.07 -6.50
C VAL A 136 0.17 -5.67 -5.10
N ARG A 137 0.95 -5.02 -4.24
CA ARG A 137 1.05 -5.32 -2.82
C ARG A 137 0.29 -4.26 -2.04
N PHE A 138 -0.76 -4.67 -1.33
CA PHE A 138 -1.46 -3.81 -0.36
C PHE A 138 -0.96 -4.12 1.05
N ARG A 139 -0.94 -3.08 1.89
CA ARG A 139 -0.70 -3.19 3.33
C ARG A 139 -1.44 -2.06 4.03
N GLN A 140 -1.82 -2.31 5.27
CA GLN A 140 -2.22 -1.24 6.17
C GLN A 140 -0.95 -0.49 6.62
N GLU A 141 -1.00 0.83 6.66
CA GLU A 141 0.11 1.61 7.22
C GLU A 141 0.30 1.27 8.70
N ALA A 142 1.56 1.13 9.12
CA ALA A 142 1.89 0.86 10.52
C ALA A 142 1.98 2.17 11.31
N TRP A 143 1.64 2.11 12.60
CA TRP A 143 1.79 3.23 13.54
C TRP A 143 3.24 3.73 13.62
N SER A 144 4.22 2.83 13.49
CA SER A 144 5.66 3.13 13.52
C SER A 144 6.21 3.83 12.26
N GLU A 145 5.40 4.03 11.22
CA GLU A 145 5.81 4.82 10.05
C GLU A 145 5.82 6.33 10.31
N TYR A 146 5.10 6.74 11.36
CA TYR A 146 4.97 8.13 11.75
C TYR A 146 5.99 8.44 12.83
N VAL A 147 6.74 9.52 12.65
CA VAL A 147 7.63 10.02 13.71
C VAL A 147 6.82 10.76 14.78
N VAL A 148 5.69 11.35 14.37
CA VAL A 148 4.69 11.91 15.27
C VAL A 148 3.31 11.52 14.75
N LEU A 149 2.54 10.88 15.62
CA LEU A 149 1.15 10.50 15.40
C LEU A 149 0.38 10.82 16.69
N CYS A 150 -0.54 11.79 16.62
CA CYS A 150 -1.27 12.26 17.81
C CYS A 150 -2.77 12.47 17.54
N ASP A 151 -3.55 12.45 18.61
CA ASP A 151 -5.00 12.72 18.62
C ASP A 151 -5.32 14.13 19.17
N SER A 152 -4.41 15.08 18.97
CA SER A 152 -4.51 16.43 19.54
C SER A 152 -3.90 17.46 18.59
N ASP A 153 -4.18 18.73 18.87
CA ASP A 153 -3.47 19.83 18.21
C ASP A 153 -1.99 19.78 18.57
N ILE A 154 -1.12 20.10 17.62
CA ILE A 154 0.33 20.06 17.82
C ILE A 154 1.04 21.18 17.07
N ARG A 155 2.08 21.72 17.70
CA ARG A 155 2.95 22.73 17.11
C ARG A 155 4.39 22.24 17.00
N PHE A 156 5.01 22.54 15.87
CA PHE A 156 6.45 22.41 15.64
C PHE A 156 7.02 23.81 15.43
N GLY A 157 7.89 24.25 16.34
CA GLY A 157 8.48 25.58 16.28
C GLY A 157 9.54 25.74 15.20
N GLU A 158 9.94 26.99 14.96
CA GLU A 158 11.06 27.31 14.08
C GLU A 158 12.35 26.59 14.50
N GLY A 159 13.19 26.24 13.53
CA GLY A 159 14.42 25.47 13.75
C GLY A 159 14.22 23.96 13.90
N THR A 160 12.97 23.48 13.93
CA THR A 160 12.68 22.03 13.90
C THR A 160 12.93 21.45 12.51
N ASP A 161 13.73 20.40 12.40
CA ASP A 161 13.90 19.61 11.17
C ASP A 161 13.40 18.18 11.42
N VAL A 162 12.34 17.77 10.72
CA VAL A 162 11.69 16.47 10.92
C VAL A 162 11.85 15.57 9.69
N ASN A 163 12.50 14.43 9.93
CA ASN A 163 12.66 13.33 8.98
C ASN A 163 11.67 12.19 9.27
N GLY A 164 10.44 12.31 8.81
CA GLY A 164 9.42 11.27 8.98
C GLY A 164 8.01 11.78 8.72
N LYS A 165 7.06 10.86 8.51
CA LYS A 165 5.65 11.21 8.33
C LYS A 165 5.10 11.80 9.64
N ILE A 166 4.28 12.84 9.53
CA ILE A 166 3.58 13.45 10.67
C ILE A 166 2.08 13.37 10.42
N HIS A 167 1.34 12.97 11.45
CA HIS A 167 -0.11 13.01 11.43
C HIS A 167 -0.70 13.45 12.77
N ALA A 168 -1.73 14.29 12.70
CA ALA A 168 -2.57 14.63 13.83
C ALA A 168 -4.04 14.50 13.44
N ASN A 169 -4.86 13.91 14.31
CA ASN A 169 -6.31 13.92 14.10
C ASN A 169 -6.90 15.33 14.19
N GLN A 170 -6.19 16.26 14.82
CA GLN A 170 -6.55 17.66 14.94
C GLN A 170 -5.57 18.54 14.15
N GLY A 171 -5.37 19.80 14.54
CA GLY A 171 -4.57 20.76 13.81
C GLY A 171 -3.06 20.63 13.99
N ILE A 172 -2.32 21.00 12.95
CA ILE A 172 -0.86 21.07 12.95
C ILE A 172 -0.41 22.46 12.51
N ARG A 173 0.30 23.14 13.42
CA ARG A 173 1.12 24.30 13.08
C ARG A 173 2.56 23.87 12.92
N PHE A 174 3.14 24.07 11.75
CA PHE A 174 4.49 23.61 11.44
C PHE A 174 5.37 24.77 10.96
N ASP A 175 6.17 25.34 11.85
CA ASP A 175 7.04 26.50 11.56
C ASP A 175 8.49 26.09 11.20
N GLY A 176 8.77 24.78 11.11
CA GLY A 176 10.10 24.21 10.84
C GLY A 176 10.37 23.83 9.37
N LEU A 177 11.10 22.73 9.18
CA LEU A 177 11.28 22.01 7.91
C LEU A 177 10.80 20.55 8.03
N ALA A 178 9.75 20.20 7.30
CA ALA A 178 9.23 18.84 7.17
C ALA A 178 9.74 18.21 5.88
N ARG A 179 10.49 17.12 6.01
CA ARG A 179 11.08 16.40 4.87
C ARG A 179 10.18 15.31 4.31
N ASN A 180 9.06 15.03 4.97
CA ASN A 180 8.06 14.07 4.54
C ASN A 180 6.66 14.68 4.69
N VAL A 181 5.63 13.92 4.30
CA VAL A 181 4.24 14.37 4.30
C VAL A 181 3.78 14.71 5.72
N VAL A 182 3.20 15.89 5.86
CA VAL A 182 2.49 16.33 7.07
C VAL A 182 0.99 16.27 6.80
N SER A 183 0.25 15.58 7.64
CA SER A 183 -1.17 15.34 7.41
C SER A 183 -2.04 15.64 8.62
N SER A 184 -3.25 16.14 8.38
CA SER A 184 -4.24 16.39 9.43
C SER A 184 -5.59 15.81 9.04
N SER A 185 -6.38 15.41 10.03
CA SER A 185 -7.76 14.95 9.77
C SER A 185 -8.77 16.08 9.63
N VAL A 186 -8.47 17.27 10.14
CA VAL A 186 -9.36 18.41 10.06
C VAL A 186 -9.02 19.30 8.87
N LEU A 187 -10.04 19.89 8.25
CA LEU A 187 -9.82 20.89 7.19
C LEU A 187 -9.33 22.21 7.81
N THR A 188 -9.93 22.60 8.94
CA THR A 188 -9.60 23.82 9.68
C THR A 188 -9.71 23.59 11.18
N TYR A 189 -8.93 24.30 11.98
CA TYR A 189 -9.00 24.28 13.44
C TYR A 189 -8.73 25.66 14.04
N ASP A 190 -8.97 25.81 15.34
CA ASP A 190 -8.60 26.99 16.11
C ASP A 190 -7.21 26.74 16.70
N ASP A 191 -6.17 27.38 16.15
CA ASP A 191 -4.79 27.20 16.65
C ASP A 191 -4.69 27.79 18.06
N PRO A 192 -4.41 26.99 19.10
CA PRO A 192 -4.31 27.49 20.47
C PRO A 192 -3.26 28.62 20.63
N ASP A 193 -2.26 28.64 19.74
CA ASP A 193 -1.17 29.63 19.72
C ASP A 193 -1.43 30.82 18.78
N HIS A 194 -2.62 30.93 18.19
CA HIS A 194 -3.01 32.04 17.34
C HIS A 194 -4.42 32.54 17.70
N GLY A 195 -4.49 33.77 18.17
CA GLY A 195 -5.79 34.39 18.45
C GLY A 195 -6.54 34.75 17.16
N GLY A 196 -7.80 34.34 17.05
CA GLY A 196 -8.73 34.92 16.07
C GLY A 196 -9.45 33.90 15.21
N SER A 197 -9.14 33.89 13.91
CA SER A 197 -9.84 33.08 12.92
C SER A 197 -9.23 31.68 12.83
N LYS A 198 -10.06 30.69 12.45
CA LYS A 198 -9.61 29.33 12.18
C LYS A 198 -8.56 29.29 11.10
N GLU A 199 -7.61 28.37 11.24
CA GLU A 199 -6.53 28.12 10.31
C GLU A 199 -6.70 26.76 9.64
N TYR A 200 -5.92 26.51 8.59
CA TYR A 200 -5.92 25.20 7.94
C TYR A 200 -5.40 24.10 8.87
N GLY A 201 -5.92 22.88 8.71
CA GLY A 201 -5.51 21.71 9.50
C GLY A 201 -4.02 21.43 9.45
N VAL A 202 -3.32 21.83 8.38
CA VAL A 202 -1.86 21.94 8.34
C VAL A 202 -1.46 23.31 7.79
N HIS A 203 -0.89 24.16 8.63
CA HIS A 203 -0.44 25.49 8.25
C HIS A 203 0.93 25.83 8.85
N THR A 204 1.51 26.94 8.41
CA THR A 204 2.77 27.48 8.93
C THR A 204 2.68 28.99 9.11
N HIS A 205 3.29 29.47 10.19
CA HIS A 205 3.55 30.89 10.43
C HIS A 205 4.99 31.28 10.10
N LYS A 206 5.79 30.37 9.53
CA LYS A 206 7.09 30.71 8.98
C LYS A 206 6.90 31.65 7.79
N ASP A 207 7.55 32.80 7.83
CA ASP A 207 7.42 33.83 6.81
C ASP A 207 7.69 33.27 5.39
N THR A 208 6.78 33.48 4.43
CA THR A 208 5.48 34.18 4.53
C THR A 208 4.40 33.33 5.21
N ILE A 209 3.64 33.86 6.17
CA ILE A 209 2.54 33.14 6.84
C ILE A 209 1.50 32.62 5.83
N ASP A 210 0.96 31.43 6.07
CA ASP A 210 -0.13 30.89 5.25
C ASP A 210 -1.41 31.74 5.33
N PRO A 211 -2.19 31.83 4.25
CA PRO A 211 -3.45 32.55 4.28
C PRO A 211 -4.51 31.78 5.08
N LEU A 212 -5.45 32.53 5.65
CA LEU A 212 -6.60 31.95 6.35
C LEU A 212 -7.64 31.39 5.36
N PRO A 213 -8.35 30.30 5.73
CA PRO A 213 -9.52 29.82 5.00
C PRO A 213 -10.57 30.94 4.77
N PRO A 214 -11.25 30.98 3.61
CA PRO A 214 -11.27 29.99 2.53
C PRO A 214 -10.25 30.26 1.41
N ASN A 215 -9.26 31.12 1.62
CA ASN A 215 -8.31 31.49 0.56
C ASN A 215 -7.48 30.29 0.11
N ALA A 216 -7.21 30.16 -1.19
CA ALA A 216 -6.43 29.04 -1.72
C ALA A 216 -5.10 28.86 -0.97
N ILE A 217 -4.81 27.62 -0.59
CA ILE A 217 -3.59 27.32 0.14
C ILE A 217 -2.38 27.31 -0.81
N PRO A 218 -1.28 28.01 -0.48
CA PRO A 218 -0.09 28.02 -1.32
C PRO A 218 0.72 26.73 -1.18
N ASP A 219 1.46 26.38 -2.23
CA ASP A 219 2.50 25.37 -2.15
C ASP A 219 3.71 25.94 -1.39
N ARG A 220 4.03 25.30 -0.26
CA ARG A 220 5.07 25.74 0.68
C ARG A 220 6.20 24.71 0.77
N ASN A 221 6.86 24.44 -0.35
CA ASN A 221 7.95 23.44 -0.43
C ASN A 221 9.19 23.84 0.41
N ASP A 222 9.27 25.08 0.87
CA ASP A 222 10.25 25.61 1.82
C ASP A 222 9.99 25.18 3.28
N VAL A 223 8.79 24.67 3.57
CA VAL A 223 8.38 24.09 4.87
C VAL A 223 8.01 22.63 4.70
N PHE A 224 7.18 22.30 3.72
CA PHE A 224 6.65 20.98 3.44
C PHE A 224 7.26 20.40 2.17
N MET A 225 8.49 19.87 2.25
CA MET A 225 9.24 19.42 1.07
C MET A 225 8.54 18.30 0.29
N ALA A 226 7.80 17.43 1.00
CA ALA A 226 7.02 16.35 0.41
C ALA A 226 5.52 16.66 0.35
N GLY A 227 5.13 17.90 0.66
CA GLY A 227 3.75 18.37 0.68
C GLY A 227 3.00 18.13 1.99
N ARG A 228 1.76 18.62 1.99
CA ARG A 228 0.81 18.54 3.11
C ARG A 228 -0.54 18.04 2.63
N THR A 229 -1.24 17.26 3.45
CA THR A 229 -2.53 16.65 3.07
C THR A 229 -3.55 16.78 4.20
N PHE A 230 -4.68 17.42 3.92
CA PHE A 230 -5.79 17.59 4.87
C PHE A 230 -7.05 18.04 4.09
N PRO A 231 -8.26 17.67 4.55
CA PRO A 231 -8.52 16.70 5.61
C PRO A 231 -8.21 15.27 5.14
N THR A 232 -7.79 14.42 6.06
CA THR A 232 -7.59 12.98 5.85
C THR A 232 -8.39 12.17 6.89
N PRO A 233 -8.69 10.88 6.67
CA PRO A 233 -9.42 10.11 7.67
C PRO A 233 -8.69 10.05 9.02
N THR A 234 -9.44 10.24 10.11
CA THR A 234 -8.97 10.12 11.50
C THR A 234 -8.34 8.76 11.77
N ARG A 235 -7.29 8.74 12.58
CA ARG A 235 -6.67 7.54 13.13
C ARG A 235 -7.36 7.18 14.44
N ASP A 236 -7.90 5.98 14.52
CA ASP A 236 -8.59 5.49 15.71
C ASP A 236 -7.56 5.03 16.76
N PHE A 237 -7.32 5.83 17.79
CA PHE A 237 -6.43 5.48 18.89
C PHE A 237 -7.06 4.49 19.88
N ASP A 238 -8.39 4.45 19.97
CA ASP A 238 -9.09 3.50 20.83
C ASP A 238 -8.90 2.07 20.33
N SER A 239 -8.74 1.88 19.01
CA SER A 239 -8.40 0.58 18.42
C SER A 239 -7.09 -0.01 18.94
N ILE A 240 -6.15 0.81 19.44
CA ILE A 240 -4.90 0.32 20.04
C ILE A 240 -5.19 -0.43 21.34
N LEU A 241 -6.15 0.06 22.14
CA LEU A 241 -6.51 -0.58 23.40
C LEU A 241 -7.11 -1.96 23.14
N GLU A 242 -7.91 -2.08 22.09
CA GLU A 242 -8.46 -3.36 21.64
C GLU A 242 -7.36 -4.29 21.12
N ASP A 243 -6.45 -3.80 20.29
CA ASP A 243 -5.31 -4.58 19.78
C ASP A 243 -4.40 -5.07 20.93
N ILE A 244 -4.14 -4.25 21.95
CA ILE A 244 -3.37 -4.65 23.14
C ILE A 244 -4.13 -5.71 23.96
N ALA A 245 -5.45 -5.57 24.10
CA ALA A 245 -6.28 -6.56 24.77
C ALA A 245 -6.29 -7.91 24.02
N ASP A 246 -6.33 -7.87 22.68
CA ASP A 246 -6.21 -9.05 21.83
C ASP A 246 -4.81 -9.69 21.98
N MET A 247 -3.72 -8.91 21.95
CA MET A 247 -2.36 -9.41 22.20
C MET A 247 -2.24 -10.13 23.55
N LYS A 248 -2.87 -9.57 24.59
CA LYS A 248 -2.91 -10.18 25.92
C LYS A 248 -3.65 -11.52 25.91
N SER A 249 -4.80 -11.59 25.24
CA SER A 249 -5.57 -12.84 25.10
C SER A 249 -4.78 -13.90 24.31
N GLU A 250 -4.15 -13.51 23.20
CA GLU A 250 -3.30 -14.39 22.38
C GLU A 250 -2.12 -14.96 23.16
N ALA A 251 -1.54 -14.17 24.07
CA ALA A 251 -0.49 -14.62 24.99
C ALA A 251 -1.00 -15.55 26.13
N GLY A 252 -2.26 -15.97 26.08
CA GLY A 252 -2.88 -16.91 27.03
C GLY A 252 -3.51 -16.25 28.27
N CYS A 253 -3.59 -14.92 28.30
CA CYS A 253 -4.09 -14.17 29.45
C CYS A 253 -5.54 -13.70 29.21
N ASN A 254 -6.51 -14.53 29.63
CA ASN A 254 -7.93 -14.35 29.34
C ASN A 254 -8.74 -13.61 30.44
N ASN A 255 -8.09 -13.10 31.49
CA ASN A 255 -8.79 -12.39 32.56
C ASN A 255 -9.07 -10.92 32.21
N VAL A 256 -10.30 -10.47 32.46
CA VAL A 256 -10.71 -9.06 32.44
C VAL A 256 -10.22 -8.40 33.74
N GLY A 257 -9.12 -7.65 33.67
CA GLY A 257 -8.47 -6.99 34.82
C GLY A 257 -6.95 -6.85 34.67
N SER A 258 -6.28 -6.08 35.54
CA SER A 258 -4.85 -5.75 35.40
C SER A 258 -3.89 -6.94 35.52
N TYR A 259 -4.33 -8.11 35.99
CA TYR A 259 -3.44 -9.23 36.29
C TYR A 259 -4.05 -10.57 35.87
N CYS A 260 -3.38 -11.28 34.96
CA CYS A 260 -3.48 -12.73 34.94
C CYS A 260 -2.54 -13.32 35.99
N SER A 261 -3.06 -14.23 36.80
CA SER A 261 -2.22 -15.09 37.63
C SER A 261 -1.39 -15.96 36.68
N GLY A 262 -0.14 -15.58 36.47
CA GLY A 262 0.83 -16.44 35.79
C GLY A 262 1.07 -17.72 36.60
N ASN A 263 1.84 -18.65 36.03
CA ASN A 263 2.40 -19.76 36.79
C ASN A 263 3.26 -19.27 37.98
N ALA A 264 3.83 -20.17 38.77
CA ALA A 264 4.71 -19.81 39.89
C ALA A 264 5.89 -18.88 39.50
N ASP A 265 6.23 -18.82 38.20
CA ASP A 265 7.30 -18.03 37.62
C ASP A 265 6.83 -16.67 37.05
N GLY A 266 5.53 -16.34 37.16
CA GLY A 266 4.98 -15.06 36.75
C GLY A 266 4.96 -14.83 35.24
N ALA A 267 4.93 -15.90 34.45
CA ALA A 267 4.72 -15.87 33.01
C ALA A 267 3.56 -16.80 32.62
N ILE A 268 2.89 -16.49 31.50
CA ILE A 268 2.00 -17.41 30.81
C ILE A 268 2.58 -17.58 29.41
N ILE A 269 2.79 -18.84 29.01
CA ILE A 269 3.31 -19.18 27.68
C ILE A 269 2.17 -19.84 26.93
N SER A 270 1.79 -19.27 25.80
CA SER A 270 0.85 -19.84 24.85
C SER A 270 1.57 -20.22 23.55
N GLY A 271 0.88 -20.90 22.64
CA GLY A 271 1.42 -21.15 21.30
C GLY A 271 1.62 -19.87 20.46
N ASN A 272 1.01 -18.75 20.87
CA ASN A 272 0.99 -17.49 20.11
C ASN A 272 1.76 -16.36 20.79
N GLY A 273 2.24 -16.54 22.03
CA GLY A 273 3.02 -15.51 22.72
C GLY A 273 3.30 -15.81 24.19
N ILE A 274 3.95 -14.85 24.85
CA ILE A 274 4.29 -14.92 26.27
C ILE A 274 3.75 -13.67 26.97
N TYR A 275 2.95 -13.87 28.01
CA TYR A 275 2.49 -12.80 28.90
C TYR A 275 3.37 -12.74 30.14
N PHE A 276 3.90 -11.56 30.45
CA PHE A 276 4.62 -11.30 31.70
C PHE A 276 3.71 -10.58 32.68
N ASN A 277 3.56 -11.11 33.89
CA ASN A 277 2.90 -10.37 34.95
C ASN A 277 3.85 -9.34 35.60
N ASN A 278 3.29 -8.39 36.35
CA ASN A 278 4.07 -7.37 37.06
C ASN A 278 4.68 -7.88 38.39
N ALA A 279 4.83 -9.18 38.58
CA ALA A 279 5.45 -9.71 39.80
C ALA A 279 6.97 -9.49 39.78
N ASN A 280 7.51 -9.13 40.95
CA ASN A 280 8.93 -8.88 41.22
C ASN A 280 9.50 -7.66 40.48
N HIS A 281 10.79 -7.67 40.20
CA HIS A 281 11.57 -6.50 39.78
C HIS A 281 11.72 -6.35 38.26
N GLY A 282 11.24 -7.31 37.48
CA GLY A 282 11.30 -7.26 36.02
C GLY A 282 11.56 -8.62 35.38
N ARG A 283 11.95 -8.59 34.10
CA ARG A 283 12.33 -9.77 33.30
C ARG A 283 13.66 -9.50 32.63
N HIS A 284 14.51 -10.52 32.60
CA HIS A 284 15.74 -10.52 31.82
C HIS A 284 15.55 -11.47 30.64
N ILE A 285 15.60 -10.90 29.43
CA ILE A 285 15.31 -11.61 28.19
C ILE A 285 16.59 -11.67 27.37
N ILE A 286 16.99 -12.87 26.96
CA ILE A 286 18.13 -13.11 26.07
C ILE A 286 17.59 -13.74 24.79
N LEU A 287 17.73 -13.02 23.67
CA LEU A 287 17.42 -13.54 22.34
C LEU A 287 18.56 -14.45 21.88
N GLN A 288 18.25 -15.68 21.48
CA GLN A 288 19.23 -16.64 21.04
C GLN A 288 19.33 -16.66 19.51
N ALA A 289 20.46 -17.13 18.99
CA ALA A 289 20.73 -17.18 17.55
C ALA A 289 19.91 -18.27 16.82
N ASP A 290 19.34 -19.23 17.55
CA ASP A 290 18.51 -20.32 17.03
C ASP A 290 17.02 -19.96 16.90
N GLY A 291 16.68 -18.69 17.15
CA GLY A 291 15.30 -18.20 17.12
C GLY A 291 14.50 -18.47 18.39
N THR A 292 15.15 -18.97 19.45
CA THR A 292 14.55 -19.09 20.78
C THR A 292 14.89 -17.89 21.66
N MET A 293 14.26 -17.79 22.83
CA MET A 293 14.56 -16.74 23.80
C MET A 293 14.57 -17.31 25.21
N LEU A 294 15.60 -16.98 25.98
CA LEU A 294 15.66 -17.31 27.40
C LEU A 294 15.02 -16.18 28.20
N VAL A 295 14.00 -16.51 28.99
CA VAL A 295 13.31 -15.55 29.87
C VAL A 295 13.61 -15.91 31.32
N SER A 296 14.31 -15.02 32.01
CA SER A 296 14.56 -15.12 33.44
C SER A 296 13.75 -14.10 34.23
N ARG A 297 13.25 -14.52 35.40
CA ARG A 297 12.60 -13.63 36.36
C ARG A 297 13.65 -12.98 37.26
N VAL A 298 13.62 -11.65 37.36
CA VAL A 298 14.47 -10.90 38.30
C VAL A 298 13.83 -10.96 39.68
N THR A 299 14.42 -11.70 40.61
CA THR A 299 13.89 -11.93 41.96
C THR A 299 14.42 -10.95 42.99
N ASN A 300 15.57 -10.32 42.73
CA ASN A 300 16.13 -9.27 43.56
C ASN A 300 16.99 -8.31 42.71
N MET A 301 17.02 -7.03 43.08
CA MET A 301 17.95 -6.03 42.56
C MET A 301 18.74 -5.45 43.74
N SER A 302 20.03 -5.77 43.83
CA SER A 302 20.95 -5.14 44.78
C SER A 302 22.21 -4.71 44.04
N ASP A 303 22.64 -3.46 44.23
CA ASP A 303 23.93 -2.86 43.82
C ASP A 303 24.66 -3.59 42.67
N ASN A 304 24.11 -3.48 41.46
CA ASN A 304 24.67 -4.02 40.20
C ASN A 304 24.66 -5.54 39.98
N GLU A 305 23.98 -6.33 40.82
CA GLU A 305 23.82 -7.78 40.60
C GLU A 305 22.34 -8.19 40.42
N PHE A 306 22.03 -8.83 39.28
CA PHE A 306 20.72 -9.42 39.01
C PHE A 306 20.71 -10.89 39.47
N LYS A 307 19.93 -11.21 40.51
CA LYS A 307 19.64 -12.61 40.86
C LYS A 307 18.44 -13.07 40.05
N ASN A 308 18.68 -14.06 39.18
CA ASN A 308 17.70 -14.57 38.23
C ASN A 308 17.22 -15.96 38.64
N GLN A 309 15.92 -16.21 38.51
CA GLN A 309 15.35 -17.56 38.48
C GLN A 309 15.00 -17.88 37.01
N THR A 310 15.70 -18.86 36.45
CA THR A 310 15.56 -19.23 35.04
C THR A 310 14.34 -20.11 34.83
N ALA A 311 13.46 -19.71 33.92
CA ALA A 311 12.48 -20.61 33.30
C ALA A 311 12.90 -20.79 31.84
N PHE A 312 12.96 -22.04 31.37
CA PHE A 312 13.22 -22.31 29.95
C PHE A 312 11.94 -22.13 29.16
N VAL A 313 12.00 -21.35 28.08
CA VAL A 313 10.96 -21.24 27.06
C VAL A 313 11.61 -21.41 25.70
#